data_AF-A0A5N9GVA5-F1
#
_entry.id   AF-A0A5N9GVA5-F1
#
_cell.length_a   1.000
_cell.length_b   1.000
_cell.length_c   1.000
_cell.angle_alpha   90.00
_cell.angle_beta   90.00
_cell.angle_gamma   90.00
#
_symmetry.space_group_name_H-M   'P 1'
#
loop_
_entity.id
_entity.type
_entity.pdbx_description
1 polymer ?
#
loop_
_entity_poly.entity_id
_entity_poly.type
_entity_poly.pdbx_seq_one_letter_code
_entity_poly.pdbx_strand_id
1 'polypeptide(L)'
;MAIESSLVDIVRKGVDARANVPSPDPFPRVLRVEIEPIEHLTYRVRPTAEPHFELYVDEPEDRGGNDKGPSPITYFLTGVATCLLNQFIRLAITRELPISVSSMTVKGVFERTIGGGFKEIVNELHIEGSITPEGLEELATDAEGYCYIHNTLSKAVRMTTELYVNGDHVTTRVAGPEV
;
A
#
# COMPACT_ATOMS: atom_id res chain seq x y z
N MET A 1 -17.60 -18.51 0.43
CA MET A 1 -16.80 -19.73 0.19
C MET A 1 -16.10 -20.08 1.49
N ALA A 2 -16.08 -21.35 1.90
CA ALA A 2 -15.25 -21.75 3.03
C ALA A 2 -13.78 -21.58 2.62
N ILE A 3 -13.00 -20.82 3.40
CA ILE A 3 -11.56 -20.65 3.19
C ILE A 3 -10.89 -21.97 3.60
N GLU A 4 -9.97 -22.47 2.78
CA GLU A 4 -9.24 -23.71 3.09
C GLU A 4 -8.50 -23.60 4.42
N SER A 5 -8.58 -24.65 5.25
CA SER A 5 -7.96 -24.67 6.60
C SER A 5 -6.46 -24.34 6.59
N SER A 6 -5.74 -24.80 5.57
CA SER A 6 -4.31 -24.52 5.39
C SER A 6 -4.02 -23.04 5.16
N LEU A 7 -4.90 -22.33 4.46
CA LEU A 7 -4.77 -20.90 4.22
C LEU A 7 -5.05 -20.09 5.49
N VAL A 8 -6.03 -20.50 6.29
CA VAL A 8 -6.32 -19.88 7.59
C VAL A 8 -5.09 -19.96 8.50
N ASP A 9 -4.44 -21.12 8.58
CA ASP A 9 -3.25 -21.31 9.40
C ASP A 9 -2.07 -20.42 8.94
N ILE A 10 -1.87 -20.28 7.63
CA ILE A 10 -0.84 -19.40 7.06
C ILE A 10 -1.11 -17.93 7.44
N VAL A 11 -2.37 -17.50 7.31
CA VAL A 11 -2.79 -16.12 7.66
C VAL A 11 -2.56 -15.85 9.14
N ARG A 12 -3.06 -16.73 10.02
CA ARG A 12 -2.92 -16.62 11.47
C ARG A 12 -1.45 -16.55 11.89
N LYS A 13 -0.62 -17.46 11.39
CA LYS A 13 0.83 -17.44 11.64
C LYS A 13 1.48 -16.12 11.22
N GLY A 14 1.06 -15.55 10.10
CA GLY A 14 1.57 -14.26 9.62
C GLY A 14 1.18 -13.07 10.49
N VAL A 15 -0.05 -13.05 11.02
CA VAL A 15 -0.51 -12.03 11.98
C VAL A 15 0.26 -12.17 13.29
N ASP A 16 0.32 -13.38 13.84
CA ASP A 16 0.99 -13.67 15.12
C ASP A 16 2.49 -13.34 15.07
N ALA A 17 3.16 -13.70 13.97
CA ALA A 17 4.57 -13.38 13.78
C ALA A 17 4.84 -11.88 13.84
N ARG A 18 3.91 -11.06 13.34
CA ARG A 18 4.05 -9.60 13.31
C ARG A 18 3.67 -8.95 14.63
N ALA A 19 2.67 -9.47 15.33
CA ALA A 19 2.26 -8.99 16.65
C ALA A 19 3.42 -8.97 17.66
N ASN A 20 4.39 -9.87 17.47
CA ASN A 20 5.54 -10.06 18.36
C ASN A 20 6.82 -9.35 17.89
N VAL A 21 6.77 -8.56 16.80
CA VAL A 21 7.94 -7.79 16.34
C VAL A 21 8.11 -6.57 17.27
N PRO A 22 9.28 -6.39 17.91
CA PRO A 22 9.52 -5.24 18.78
C PRO A 22 9.62 -3.94 17.97
N SER A 23 9.38 -2.80 18.64
CA SER A 23 9.57 -1.46 18.07
C SER A 23 10.71 -0.76 18.81
N PRO A 24 11.80 -0.32 18.14
CA PRO A 24 12.03 -0.42 16.68
C PRO A 24 12.27 -1.86 16.20
N ASP A 25 11.91 -2.14 14.94
CA ASP A 25 12.15 -3.44 14.31
C ASP A 25 13.66 -3.68 14.15
N PRO A 26 14.24 -4.74 14.73
CA PRO A 26 15.66 -5.05 14.63
C PRO A 26 16.08 -5.48 13.22
N PHE A 27 15.14 -5.84 12.35
CA PHE A 27 15.41 -6.33 11.00
C PHE A 27 14.45 -5.68 9.98
N PRO A 28 14.59 -4.37 9.72
CA PRO A 28 13.69 -3.67 8.80
C PRO A 28 13.69 -4.33 7.43
N ARG A 29 12.50 -4.48 6.84
CA ARG A 29 12.33 -5.05 5.51
C ARG A 29 12.55 -3.96 4.46
N VAL A 30 13.30 -4.31 3.42
CA VAL A 30 13.55 -3.44 2.26
C VAL A 30 12.81 -4.01 1.07
N LEU A 31 11.88 -3.23 0.52
CA LEU A 31 11.26 -3.50 -0.77
C LEU A 31 12.05 -2.74 -1.83
N ARG A 32 12.47 -3.43 -2.90
CA ARG A 32 13.15 -2.81 -4.04
C ARG A 32 12.38 -3.13 -5.32
N VAL A 33 12.17 -2.09 -6.12
CA VAL A 33 11.56 -2.16 -7.43
C VAL A 33 12.51 -1.51 -8.43
N GLU A 34 12.71 -2.18 -9.56
CA GLU A 34 13.47 -1.66 -10.69
C GLU A 34 12.49 -1.10 -11.71
N ILE A 35 12.77 0.10 -12.20
CA ILE A 35 11.89 0.84 -13.11
C ILE A 35 12.70 1.22 -14.34
N GLU A 36 12.21 0.80 -15.51
CA GLU A 36 12.81 1.04 -16.81
C GLU A 36 11.84 1.90 -17.64
N PRO A 37 12.21 3.15 -17.99
CA PRO A 37 11.46 3.92 -18.98
C PRO A 37 11.52 3.22 -20.33
N ILE A 38 10.39 3.07 -21.00
CA ILE A 38 10.31 2.42 -22.31
C ILE A 38 10.19 3.48 -23.40
N GLU A 39 9.06 4.17 -23.42
CA GLU A 39 8.70 5.21 -24.38
C GLU A 39 7.68 6.15 -23.72
N HIS A 40 7.63 7.41 -24.16
CA HIS A 40 6.72 8.42 -23.61
C HIS A 40 6.76 8.44 -22.06
N LEU A 41 5.60 8.32 -21.41
CA LEU A 41 5.47 8.18 -19.95
C LEU A 41 5.15 6.75 -19.52
N THR A 42 5.52 5.77 -20.35
CA THR A 42 5.35 4.35 -20.05
C THR A 42 6.61 3.77 -19.42
N TYR A 43 6.43 3.06 -18.31
CA TYR A 43 7.48 2.43 -17.53
C TYR A 43 7.21 0.95 -17.34
N ARG A 44 8.26 0.15 -17.46
CA ARG A 44 8.26 -1.24 -17.01
C ARG A 44 8.79 -1.32 -15.58
N VAL A 45 8.07 -2.02 -14.71
CA VAL A 45 8.44 -2.16 -13.30
C VAL A 45 8.61 -3.63 -12.94
N ARG A 46 9.73 -3.95 -12.28
CA ARG A 46 10.08 -5.30 -11.82
C ARG A 46 10.39 -5.28 -10.31
N PRO A 47 9.56 -5.90 -9.46
CA PRO A 47 9.88 -6.07 -8.05
C PRO A 47 11.03 -7.07 -7.89
N THR A 48 12.14 -6.68 -7.26
CA THR A 48 13.34 -7.54 -7.21
C THR A 48 13.13 -8.77 -6.33
N ALA A 49 12.26 -8.67 -5.31
CA ALA A 49 11.91 -9.78 -4.44
C ALA A 49 10.84 -10.71 -5.05
N GLU A 50 10.13 -10.25 -6.09
CA GLU A 50 9.05 -10.99 -6.75
C GLU A 50 9.25 -10.97 -8.27
N PRO A 51 10.39 -11.51 -8.78
CA PRO A 51 10.83 -11.32 -10.17
C PRO A 51 9.93 -12.01 -11.22
N HIS A 52 8.92 -12.75 -10.77
CA HIS A 52 7.90 -13.37 -11.63
C HIS A 52 6.77 -12.40 -12.01
N PHE A 53 6.71 -11.23 -11.36
CA PHE A 53 5.79 -10.16 -11.74
C PHE A 53 6.50 -9.09 -12.57
N GLU A 54 5.79 -8.61 -13.59
CA GLU A 54 6.13 -7.42 -14.36
C GLU A 54 4.89 -6.52 -14.38
N LEU A 55 5.07 -5.24 -14.07
CA LEU A 55 4.00 -4.25 -14.05
C LEU A 55 4.30 -3.18 -15.12
N TYR A 56 3.23 -2.61 -15.68
CA TYR A 56 3.29 -1.46 -16.56
C TYR A 56 2.63 -0.27 -15.86
N VAL A 57 3.38 0.83 -15.73
CA VAL A 57 2.88 2.10 -15.24
C VAL A 57 2.90 3.07 -16.41
N ASP A 58 1.84 3.83 -16.62
CA ASP A 58 1.74 4.73 -17.78
C ASP A 58 0.94 5.99 -17.44
N GLU A 59 0.67 6.84 -18.42
CA GLU A 59 -0.36 7.88 -18.37
C GLU A 59 -1.34 7.72 -19.55
N PRO A 60 -2.53 8.33 -19.49
CA PRO A 60 -3.40 8.42 -20.66
C PRO A 60 -2.76 9.21 -21.80
N GLU A 61 -3.21 8.98 -23.03
CA GLU A 61 -2.70 9.68 -24.22
C GLU A 61 -2.76 11.21 -24.09
N ASP A 62 -3.83 11.76 -23.50
CA ASP A 62 -4.01 13.21 -23.32
C ASP A 62 -3.04 13.83 -22.30
N ARG A 63 -2.34 13.01 -21.52
CA ARG A 63 -1.27 13.39 -20.59
C ARG A 63 0.11 12.92 -21.05
N GLY A 64 0.22 12.41 -22.27
CA GLY A 64 1.48 12.05 -22.91
C GLY A 64 1.97 10.63 -22.59
N GLY A 65 1.09 9.74 -22.13
CA GLY A 65 1.37 8.30 -22.13
C GLY A 65 0.70 7.60 -23.32
N ASN A 66 0.52 6.27 -23.23
CA ASN A 66 0.03 5.43 -24.33
C ASN A 66 -1.06 4.44 -23.89
N ASP A 67 -1.71 4.69 -22.75
CA ASP A 67 -2.75 3.84 -22.15
C ASP A 67 -2.34 2.34 -22.02
N LYS A 68 -1.05 2.08 -21.71
CA LYS A 68 -0.48 0.74 -21.50
C LYS A 68 -0.51 0.26 -20.05
N GLY A 69 -0.89 1.14 -19.12
CA GLY A 69 -1.01 0.80 -17.72
C GLY A 69 -1.71 1.91 -16.92
N PRO A 70 -2.14 1.63 -15.68
CA PRO A 70 -2.67 2.66 -14.80
C PRO A 70 -1.64 3.75 -14.49
N SER A 71 -2.14 4.95 -14.16
CA SER A 71 -1.31 6.07 -13.71
C SER A 71 -0.56 5.78 -12.40
N PRO A 72 0.62 6.39 -12.17
CA PRO A 72 1.32 6.27 -10.89
C PRO A 72 0.43 6.62 -9.70
N ILE A 73 -0.42 7.64 -9.82
CA ILE A 73 -1.34 8.06 -8.76
C ILE A 73 -2.49 7.05 -8.55
N THR A 74 -2.91 6.35 -9.60
CA THR A 74 -3.86 5.22 -9.51
C THR A 74 -3.22 4.03 -8.80
N TYR A 75 -1.98 3.69 -9.13
CA TYR A 75 -1.22 2.66 -8.42
C TYR A 75 -1.03 3.03 -6.95
N PHE A 76 -0.74 4.29 -6.65
CA PHE A 76 -0.62 4.77 -5.28
C PHE A 76 -1.92 4.54 -4.48
N LEU A 77 -3.07 5.00 -4.98
CA LEU A 77 -4.36 4.78 -4.29
C LEU A 77 -4.71 3.29 -4.19
N THR A 78 -4.42 2.50 -5.21
CA THR A 78 -4.59 1.04 -5.18
C THR A 78 -3.76 0.42 -4.05
N GLY A 79 -2.49 0.80 -3.92
CA GLY A 79 -1.61 0.35 -2.86
C GLY A 79 -2.12 0.74 -1.48
N VAL A 80 -2.53 2.00 -1.29
CA VAL A 80 -3.12 2.51 -0.03
C VAL A 80 -4.31 1.66 0.39
N ALA A 81 -5.27 1.47 -0.52
CA ALA A 81 -6.51 0.77 -0.23
C ALA A 81 -6.27 -0.73 0.05
N THR A 82 -5.53 -1.39 -0.84
CA THR A 82 -5.32 -2.85 -0.74
C THR A 82 -4.41 -3.24 0.43
N CYS A 83 -3.45 -2.39 0.82
CA CYS A 83 -2.63 -2.63 2.01
C CYS A 83 -3.49 -2.64 3.28
N LEU A 84 -4.44 -1.71 3.40
CA LEU A 84 -5.39 -1.63 4.51
C LEU A 84 -6.40 -2.78 4.48
N LEU A 85 -7.03 -3.02 3.32
CA LEU A 85 -8.00 -4.11 3.15
C LEU A 85 -7.42 -5.48 3.50
N ASN A 86 -6.16 -5.72 3.13
CA ASN A 86 -5.46 -6.95 3.49
C ASN A 86 -5.44 -7.17 5.01
N GLN A 87 -5.34 -6.11 5.83
CA GLN A 87 -5.32 -6.26 7.29
C GLN A 87 -6.72 -6.57 7.85
N PHE A 88 -7.77 -5.90 7.35
CA PHE A 88 -9.15 -6.23 7.70
C PHE A 88 -9.45 -7.72 7.44
N ILE A 89 -9.11 -8.21 6.25
CA ILE A 89 -9.34 -9.60 5.87
C ILE A 89 -8.52 -10.55 6.76
N ARG A 90 -7.23 -10.28 6.95
CA ARG A 90 -6.35 -11.13 7.77
C ARG A 90 -6.80 -11.23 9.22
N LEU A 91 -7.21 -10.12 9.82
CA LEU A 91 -7.67 -10.08 11.20
C LEU A 91 -9.03 -10.76 11.35
N ALA A 92 -9.96 -10.55 10.41
CA ALA A 92 -11.25 -11.25 10.41
C ALA A 92 -11.08 -12.77 10.31
N ILE A 93 -10.19 -13.25 9.44
CA ILE A 93 -9.83 -14.68 9.34
C ILE A 93 -9.22 -15.18 10.65
N THR A 94 -8.23 -14.45 11.18
CA THR A 94 -7.46 -14.88 12.37
C THR A 94 -8.35 -15.02 13.60
N ARG A 95 -9.29 -14.08 13.78
CA ARG A 95 -10.24 -14.00 14.90
C ARG A 95 -11.53 -14.78 14.65
N GLU A 96 -11.67 -15.43 13.50
CA GLU A 96 -12.87 -16.19 13.11
C GLU A 96 -14.15 -15.35 13.19
N LEU A 97 -14.06 -14.07 12.80
CA LEU A 97 -15.21 -13.16 12.80
C LEU A 97 -16.21 -13.57 11.70
N PRO A 98 -17.53 -13.60 11.98
CA PRO A 98 -18.54 -14.02 11.01
C PRO A 98 -18.90 -12.86 10.06
N ILE A 99 -17.88 -12.31 9.39
CA ILE A 99 -17.99 -11.19 8.45
C ILE A 99 -17.24 -11.50 7.15
N SER A 100 -17.64 -10.86 6.06
CA SER A 100 -16.95 -10.86 4.78
C SER A 100 -16.94 -9.47 4.17
N VAL A 101 -15.85 -9.11 3.51
CA VAL A 101 -15.80 -7.87 2.72
C VAL A 101 -16.43 -8.12 1.36
N SER A 102 -17.42 -7.30 0.97
CA SER A 102 -18.07 -7.40 -0.34
C SER A 102 -17.40 -6.50 -1.38
N SER A 103 -16.95 -5.30 -0.99
CA SER A 103 -16.21 -4.39 -1.87
C SER A 103 -15.46 -3.32 -1.09
N MET A 104 -14.54 -2.64 -1.77
CA MET A 104 -13.89 -1.43 -1.27
C MET A 104 -13.75 -0.42 -2.41
N THR A 105 -14.05 0.85 -2.12
CA THR A 105 -13.75 1.98 -3.00
C THR A 105 -12.74 2.88 -2.30
N VAL A 106 -11.79 3.44 -3.06
CA VAL A 106 -10.85 4.43 -2.54
C VAL A 106 -10.93 5.70 -3.36
N LYS A 107 -10.98 6.84 -2.67
CA LYS A 107 -11.03 8.17 -3.26
C LYS A 107 -9.89 9.01 -2.69
N GLY A 108 -9.06 9.56 -3.57
CA GLY A 108 -8.06 10.56 -3.18
C GLY A 108 -8.47 11.95 -3.66
N VAL A 109 -8.55 12.91 -2.74
CA VAL A 109 -8.72 14.34 -3.04
C VAL A 109 -7.33 14.96 -3.11
N PHE A 110 -6.96 15.54 -4.26
CA PHE A 110 -5.62 16.11 -4.46
C PHE A 110 -5.64 17.43 -5.20
N GLU A 111 -4.67 18.28 -4.90
CA GLU A 111 -4.45 19.56 -5.59
C GLU A 111 -3.45 19.37 -6.74
N ARG A 112 -3.81 19.84 -7.93
CA ARG A 112 -2.97 19.77 -9.14
C ARG A 112 -2.00 20.95 -9.30
N THR A 113 -1.93 21.84 -8.32
CA THR A 113 -1.02 22.99 -8.31
C THR A 113 0.43 22.52 -8.16
N ILE A 114 1.40 23.35 -8.56
CA ILE A 114 2.81 23.09 -8.28
C ILE A 114 3.00 23.14 -6.75
N GLY A 115 3.48 22.05 -6.16
CA GLY A 115 3.54 21.86 -4.70
C GLY A 115 2.26 21.30 -4.07
N GLY A 116 1.23 21.03 -4.89
CA GLY A 116 0.02 20.31 -4.49
C GLY A 116 0.25 18.81 -4.30
N GLY A 117 -0.65 18.17 -3.57
CA GLY A 117 -0.62 16.74 -3.28
C GLY A 117 -1.97 16.25 -2.78
N PHE A 118 -2.04 14.98 -2.37
CA PHE A 118 -3.24 14.44 -1.72
C PHE A 118 -3.50 15.20 -0.41
N LYS A 119 -4.71 15.73 -0.27
CA LYS A 119 -5.23 16.37 0.96
C LYS A 119 -5.97 15.37 1.82
N GLU A 120 -6.64 14.43 1.19
CA GLU A 120 -7.48 13.44 1.86
C GLU A 120 -7.52 12.16 1.03
N ILE A 121 -7.52 11.03 1.72
CA ILE A 121 -7.82 9.72 1.14
C ILE A 121 -8.94 9.11 1.96
N VAL A 122 -10.03 8.75 1.28
CA VAL A 122 -11.21 8.14 1.88
C VAL A 122 -11.29 6.69 1.39
N ASN A 123 -11.31 5.77 2.35
CA ASN A 123 -11.45 4.34 2.12
C ASN A 123 -12.88 3.93 2.51
N GLU A 124 -13.69 3.56 1.52
CA GLU A 124 -15.08 3.15 1.70
C GLU A 124 -15.16 1.62 1.62
N LEU A 125 -15.21 0.97 2.79
CA LEU A 125 -15.22 -0.48 2.92
C LEU A 125 -16.63 -1.00 3.18
N HIS A 126 -17.09 -1.96 2.37
CA HIS A 126 -18.39 -2.60 2.53
C HIS A 126 -18.24 -4.01 3.11
N ILE A 127 -18.86 -4.23 4.28
CA ILE A 127 -18.79 -5.49 5.04
C ILE A 127 -20.20 -6.06 5.19
N GLU A 128 -20.30 -7.37 4.99
CA GLU A 128 -21.50 -8.17 5.21
C GLU A 128 -21.25 -9.15 6.37
N GLY A 129 -22.27 -9.43 7.18
CA GLY A 129 -22.18 -10.40 8.28
C GLY A 129 -22.63 -9.84 9.62
N SER A 130 -22.16 -10.46 10.70
CA SER A 130 -22.54 -10.10 12.07
C SER A 130 -21.35 -9.58 12.88
N ILE A 131 -21.35 -8.29 13.17
CA ILE A 131 -20.37 -7.64 14.04
C ILE A 131 -21.04 -6.42 14.69
N THR A 132 -20.70 -6.13 15.95
CA THR A 132 -21.21 -4.91 16.60
C THR A 132 -20.41 -3.70 16.10
N PRO A 133 -20.98 -2.48 16.19
CA PRO A 133 -20.23 -1.26 15.86
C PRO A 133 -18.91 -1.15 16.63
N GLU A 134 -18.91 -1.50 17.93
CA GLU A 134 -17.71 -1.46 18.77
C GLU A 134 -16.66 -2.48 18.33
N GLY A 135 -17.08 -3.71 18.00
CA GLY A 135 -16.16 -4.73 17.49
C GLY A 135 -15.60 -4.39 16.10
N LEU A 136 -16.36 -3.67 15.28
CA LEU A 136 -15.90 -3.16 14.00
C LEU A 136 -14.87 -2.04 14.17
N GLU A 137 -15.06 -1.15 15.14
CA GLU A 137 -14.11 -0.08 15.48
C GLU A 137 -12.78 -0.65 16.02
N GLU A 138 -12.84 -1.67 16.88
CA GLU A 138 -11.65 -2.39 17.35
C GLU A 138 -10.92 -3.07 16.18
N LEU A 139 -11.66 -3.74 15.29
CA LEU A 139 -11.08 -4.35 14.09
C LEU A 139 -10.42 -3.30 13.18
N ALA A 140 -11.04 -2.12 13.03
CA ALA A 140 -10.49 -1.03 12.23
C ALA A 140 -9.20 -0.47 12.85
N THR A 141 -9.22 -0.18 14.15
CA THR A 141 -8.05 0.31 14.90
C THR A 141 -6.85 -0.64 14.72
N ASP A 142 -7.10 -1.95 14.85
CA ASP A 142 -6.06 -2.95 14.63
C ASP A 142 -5.62 -3.02 13.17
N ALA A 143 -6.56 -3.03 12.21
CA ALA A 143 -6.22 -3.08 10.79
C ALA A 143 -5.35 -1.89 10.35
N GLU A 144 -5.63 -0.69 10.86
CA GLU A 144 -4.85 0.51 10.65
C GLU A 144 -3.45 0.40 11.30
N GLY A 145 -3.38 -0.09 12.54
CA GLY A 145 -2.12 -0.38 13.24
C GLY A 145 -1.25 -1.41 12.51
N TYR A 146 -1.86 -2.38 11.83
CA TYR A 146 -1.17 -3.35 10.97
C TYR A 146 -0.95 -2.81 9.53
N CYS A 147 -1.51 -1.70 9.10
CA CYS A 147 -1.31 -1.25 7.72
C CYS A 147 -0.03 -0.39 7.64
N TYR A 148 0.98 -0.85 6.89
CA TYR A 148 2.23 -0.10 6.74
C TYR A 148 1.99 1.26 6.07
N ILE A 149 1.16 1.29 5.04
CA ILE A 149 0.88 2.52 4.29
C ILE A 149 0.01 3.48 5.10
N HIS A 150 -1.01 2.99 5.82
CA HIS A 150 -1.81 3.83 6.72
C HIS A 150 -0.91 4.48 7.78
N ASN A 151 -0.10 3.70 8.50
CA ASN A 151 0.84 4.21 9.50
C ASN A 151 1.87 5.20 8.92
N THR A 152 2.26 5.02 7.66
CA THR A 152 3.19 5.90 6.95
C THR A 152 2.52 7.23 6.62
N LEU A 153 1.31 7.19 6.03
CA LEU A 153 0.62 8.38 5.53
C LEU A 153 -0.03 9.20 6.64
N SER A 154 -0.56 8.57 7.68
CA SER A 154 -1.10 9.27 8.85
C SER A 154 -0.04 10.05 9.63
N LYS A 155 1.24 9.71 9.41
CA LYS A 155 2.43 10.35 10.02
C LYS A 155 3.32 11.05 8.99
N ALA A 156 2.89 11.09 7.72
CA ALA A 156 3.56 11.64 6.53
C ALA A 156 5.09 11.48 6.56
N VAL A 157 5.57 10.27 6.29
CA VAL A 157 6.99 9.84 6.31
C VAL A 157 8.01 10.75 5.60
N ARG A 158 9.23 10.75 6.14
CA ARG A 158 10.46 11.32 5.55
C ARG A 158 10.78 10.68 4.20
N MET A 159 10.77 11.50 3.15
CA MET A 159 11.13 11.19 1.77
C MET A 159 12.61 11.51 1.52
N THR A 160 13.36 10.53 1.03
CA THR A 160 14.74 10.74 0.55
C THR A 160 14.81 10.48 -0.95
N THR A 161 15.45 11.38 -1.68
CA THR A 161 15.71 11.28 -3.12
C THR A 161 17.22 11.23 -3.34
N GLU A 162 17.70 10.12 -3.88
CA GLU A 162 19.11 9.92 -4.26
C GLU A 162 19.28 10.20 -5.75
N LEU A 163 20.25 11.03 -6.12
CA LEU A 163 20.48 11.48 -7.48
C LEU A 163 21.84 11.01 -7.96
N TYR A 164 21.88 10.43 -9.15
CA TYR A 164 23.07 9.87 -9.78
C TYR A 164 23.22 10.40 -11.20
N VAL A 165 24.46 10.58 -11.66
CA VAL A 165 24.79 10.92 -13.06
C VAL A 165 25.89 9.98 -13.51
N ASN A 166 25.67 9.29 -14.64
CA ASN A 166 26.60 8.31 -15.20
C ASN A 166 27.02 7.19 -14.23
N GLY A 167 26.14 6.86 -13.28
CA GLY A 167 26.40 5.86 -12.23
C GLY A 167 27.09 6.42 -10.99
N ASP A 168 27.61 7.65 -11.02
CA ASP A 168 28.18 8.31 -9.85
C ASP A 168 27.07 8.98 -9.04
N HIS A 169 27.10 8.78 -7.72
CA HIS A 169 26.21 9.48 -6.81
C HIS A 169 26.57 10.97 -6.79
N VAL A 170 25.59 11.82 -7.08
CA VAL A 170 25.75 13.27 -7.15
C VAL A 170 25.27 13.92 -5.87
N THR A 171 24.08 13.56 -5.38
CA THR A 171 23.54 14.17 -4.17
C THR A 171 22.36 13.39 -3.60
N THR A 172 22.12 13.62 -2.31
CA THR A 172 20.95 13.14 -1.57
C THR A 172 20.12 14.33 -1.14
N ARG A 173 18.82 14.30 -1.43
CA ARG A 173 17.83 15.27 -0.95
C ARG A 173 16.91 14.57 0.04
N VAL A 174 16.57 15.23 1.13
CA VAL A 174 15.60 14.73 2.10
C VAL A 174 14.52 15.78 2.34
N ALA A 175 13.26 15.36 2.37
CA ALA A 175 12.09 16.16 2.72
C ALA A 175 11.15 15.34 3.63
N GLY A 176 10.39 16.00 4.50
CA GLY A 176 9.44 15.35 5.41
C GLY A 176 9.62 15.79 6.87
N PRO A 177 8.82 15.24 7.81
CA PRO A 177 8.88 15.62 9.21
C PRO A 177 10.27 15.36 9.80
N GLU A 178 10.75 16.30 10.63
CA GLU A 178 11.94 16.08 11.44
C GLU A 178 11.67 14.91 12.38
N VAL A 179 12.55 13.90 12.33
CA VAL A 179 12.45 12.67 13.12
C VAL A 179 12.85 12.95 14.56
#